data_AF-A0A536RJL2-F1
#
_entry.id   AF-A0A536RJL2-F1
#
_cell.length_a   1.000
_cell.length_b   1.000
_cell.length_c   1.000
_cell.angle_alpha   90.00
_cell.angle_beta   90.00
_cell.angle_gamma   90.00
#
_symmetry.space_group_name_H-M   'P 1'
#
loop_
_entity.id
_entity.type
_entity.pdbx_description
1 polymer ?
#
loop_
_entity_poly.entity_id
_entity_poly.type
_entity_poly.pdbx_seq_one_letter_code
_entity_poly.pdbx_strand_id
1 'polypeptide(L)' 'MNWYLYWGLRAHGRGDVASHIVERTIAMIDRSGIREFYDPRTGDGEGARDFGWTTLVLDLIAAERSAG' A
#
# COMPACT_ATOMS: atom_id res chain seq x y z
N MET A 1 7.74 1.66 -0.19
CA MET A 1 7.73 2.14 -1.59
C MET A 1 6.35 2.59 -2.05
N ASN A 2 5.31 1.75 -1.94
CA ASN A 2 3.95 2.07 -2.44
C ASN A 2 3.40 3.42 -1.96
N TRP A 3 3.72 3.81 -0.71
CA TRP A 3 3.33 5.11 -0.16
C TRP A 3 3.83 6.32 -0.99
N TYR A 4 5.10 6.30 -1.41
CA TYR A 4 5.64 7.38 -2.25
C TYR A 4 5.00 7.41 -3.64
N LEU A 5 4.76 6.22 -4.24
CA LEU A 5 4.11 6.11 -5.53
C LEU A 5 2.67 6.64 -5.50
N TYR A 6 1.93 6.33 -4.43
CA TYR A 6 0.58 6.82 -4.23
C TYR A 6 0.52 8.36 -4.31
N TRP A 7 1.32 9.06 -3.49
CA TRP A 7 1.31 10.52 -3.47
C TRP A 7 1.83 11.14 -4.77
N GLY A 8 2.84 10.53 -5.40
CA GLY A 8 3.30 10.94 -6.72
C GLY A 8 2.19 10.83 -7.78
N LEU A 9 1.48 9.70 -7.83
CA LEU A 9 0.38 9.48 -8.78
C LEU A 9 -0.77 10.48 -8.55
N ARG A 10 -1.15 10.71 -7.28
CA ARG A 10 -2.15 11.73 -6.92
C ARG A 10 -1.73 13.12 -7.41
N ALA A 11 -0.48 13.52 -7.15
CA ALA A 11 0.06 14.82 -7.58
C ALA A 11 0.07 15.00 -9.11
N HIS A 12 0.12 13.90 -9.87
CA HIS A 12 0.08 13.90 -11.33
C HIS A 12 -1.31 13.57 -11.93
N GLY A 13 -2.38 13.64 -11.14
CA GLY A 13 -3.75 13.43 -11.60
C GLY A 13 -4.09 11.98 -11.97
N ARG A 14 -3.26 11.01 -11.56
CA ARG A 14 -3.42 9.57 -11.83
C ARG A 14 -4.13 8.87 -10.67
N GLY A 15 -5.30 9.39 -10.29
CA GLY A 15 -6.02 8.97 -9.09
C GLY A 15 -6.51 7.53 -9.16
N ASP A 16 -6.89 7.04 -10.34
CA ASP A 16 -7.28 5.65 -10.59
C ASP A 16 -6.15 4.67 -10.26
N VAL A 17 -4.95 4.93 -10.79
CA VAL A 17 -3.77 4.09 -10.54
C VAL A 17 -3.32 4.20 -9.09
N ALA A 18 -3.41 5.40 -8.49
CA ALA A 18 -3.09 5.61 -7.09
C ALA A 18 -3.99 4.75 -6.18
N SER A 19 -5.31 4.80 -6.40
CA SER A 19 -6.31 4.04 -5.63
C SER A 19 -6.06 2.53 -5.78
N HIS A 20 -5.77 2.08 -7.02
CA HIS A 20 -5.45 0.67 -7.28
C HIS A 20 -4.24 0.19 -6.47
N ILE A 21 -3.18 0.99 -6.36
CA ILE A 21 -2.01 0.62 -5.55
C ILE A 21 -2.39 0.43 -4.07
N VAL A 22 -3.27 1.28 -3.53
CA VAL A 22 -3.73 1.18 -2.13
C VAL A 22 -4.52 -0.11 -1.94
N GLU A 23 -5.51 -0.39 -2.80
CA GLU A 23 -6.31 -1.62 -2.76
C GLU A 23 -5.44 -2.87 -2.78
N ARG A 24 -4.47 -2.94 -3.70
CA ARG A 24 -3.54 -4.08 -3.80
C ARG A 24 -2.64 -4.19 -2.57
N THR A 25 -2.19 -3.06 -2.02
CA THR A 25 -1.38 -3.04 -0.79
C THR A 25 -2.16 -3.58 0.40
N ILE A 26 -3.42 -3.17 0.58
CA ILE A 26 -4.29 -3.66 1.65
C ILE A 26 -4.52 -5.17 1.49
N ALA A 27 -4.81 -5.66 0.29
CA ALA A 27 -5.03 -7.07 0.04
C ALA A 27 -3.80 -7.95 0.36
N MET A 28 -2.58 -7.47 0.06
CA MET A 28 -1.35 -8.19 0.42
C MET A 28 -1.15 -8.23 1.94
N ILE A 29 -1.42 -7.12 2.64
CA ILE A 29 -1.30 -7.04 4.10
C ILE A 29 -2.34 -7.92 4.78
N ASP A 30 -3.59 -7.91 4.32
CA ASP A 30 -4.67 -8.73 4.85
C ASP A 30 -4.34 -10.23 4.74
N ARG A 31 -3.77 -10.65 3.60
CA ARG A 31 -3.38 -12.04 3.37
C ARG A 31 -2.12 -12.45 4.13
N SER A 32 -1.08 -11.62 4.12
CA SER A 32 0.28 -12.02 4.50
C SER A 32 0.78 -11.38 5.80
N GLY A 33 -0.06 -10.58 6.46
CA GLY A 33 0.26 -9.84 7.67
C GLY A 33 1.18 -8.64 7.43
N ILE A 34 1.62 -7.99 8.51
CA ILE A 34 2.55 -6.86 8.47
C ILE A 34 3.98 -7.35 8.21
N ARG A 35 4.45 -7.20 6.97
CA ARG A 35 5.77 -7.68 6.50
C ARG A 35 6.58 -6.58 5.83
N GLU A 36 7.89 -6.75 5.76
CA GLU A 36 8.83 -5.73 5.22
C GLU A 36 8.63 -5.46 3.72
N PHE A 37 8.41 -6.52 2.94
CA PHE A 37 8.03 -6.43 1.53
C PHE A 37 7.19 -7.66 1.14
N TYR A 38 6.65 -7.66 -0.09
CA TYR A 38 5.78 -8.72 -0.59
C TYR A 38 6.24 -9.15 -1.98
N ASP A 39 6.12 -10.44 -2.28
CA ASP A 39 6.37 -10.96 -3.62
C ASP A 39 5.34 -10.38 -4.60
N PRO A 40 5.76 -9.76 -5.72
CA PRO A 40 4.85 -9.09 -6.64
C PRO A 40 3.98 -10.04 -7.48
N ARG A 41 4.32 -11.33 -7.54
CA ARG A 41 3.59 -12.37 -8.29
C ARG A 41 2.63 -13.13 -7.38
N THR A 42 3.05 -13.48 -6.17
CA THR A 42 2.24 -14.30 -5.26
C THR A 42 1.53 -13.48 -4.19
N GLY A 43 2.05 -12.32 -3.81
CA GLY A 43 1.59 -11.52 -2.68
C GLY A 43 2.02 -12.07 -1.32
N ASP A 44 2.91 -13.05 -1.29
CA ASP A 44 3.45 -13.59 -0.04
C ASP A 44 4.35 -12.56 0.61
N GLY A 45 4.23 -12.43 1.93
CA GLY A 45 5.02 -11.48 2.70
C GLY A 45 6.40 -12.03 3.02
N GLU A 46 7.42 -11.19 2.87
CA GLU A 46 8.84 -11.53 3.00
C GLU A 46 9.56 -10.55 3.93
N GLY A 47 10.79 -10.92 4.33
CA GLY A 47 11.60 -10.12 5.24
C GLY A 47 11.05 -10.07 6.67
N ALA A 48 11.30 -8.97 7.39
CA ALA A 48 10.90 -8.81 8.78
C ALA A 48 9.38 -8.95 9.01
N ARG A 49 9.01 -9.43 10.20
CA ARG A 49 7.63 -9.41 10.72
C ARG A 49 7.42 -8.17 11.58
N ASP A 50 6.17 -7.74 11.71
CA ASP A 50 5.77 -6.57 12.50
C ASP A 50 6.56 -5.31 12.12
N PHE A 51 6.88 -5.19 10.83
CA PHE A 51 7.71 -4.12 10.30
C PHE A 51 6.94 -2.79 10.29
N GLY A 52 7.38 -1.86 11.13
CA GLY A 52 6.65 -0.62 11.41
C GLY A 52 6.30 0.22 10.17
N TRP A 53 7.15 0.25 9.15
CA TRP A 53 6.87 1.04 7.94
C TRP A 53 5.68 0.53 7.14
N THR A 54 5.33 -0.75 7.25
CA THR A 54 4.15 -1.31 6.59
C THR A 54 2.85 -0.73 7.14
N THR A 55 2.88 -0.18 8.36
CA THR A 55 1.74 0.54 8.96
C THR A 55 1.42 1.87 8.26
N LEU A 56 2.28 2.37 7.36
CA LEU A 56 1.97 3.52 6.49
C LEU A 56 0.73 3.27 5.60
N VAL A 57 0.28 2.02 5.46
CA VAL A 57 -1.02 1.71 4.84
C VAL A 57 -2.18 2.44 5.52
N LEU A 58 -2.09 2.74 6.82
CA LEU A 58 -3.13 3.47 7.56
C LEU A 58 -3.28 4.91 7.06
N ASP A 59 -2.16 5.57 6.74
CA ASP A 59 -2.17 6.91 6.12
C ASP A 59 -2.81 6.86 4.73
N LEU A 60 -2.49 5.83 3.93
CA LEU A 60 -3.11 5.62 2.63
C LEU A 60 -4.63 5.40 2.72
N ILE A 61 -5.09 4.58 3.68
CA ILE A 61 -6.52 4.36 3.93
C ILE A 61 -7.23 5.67 4.32
N ALA A 62 -6.60 6.49 5.18
CA ALA A 62 -7.14 7.78 5.56
C ALA A 62 -7.22 8.75 4.37
N ALA A 63 -6.19 8.74 3.51
CA ALA A 63 -6.16 9.55 2.29
C ALA A 63 -7.25 9.14 1.30
N GLU A 64 -7.45 7.84 1.05
CA GLU A 64 -8.51 7.33 0.17
C GLU A 64 -9.90 7.75 0.65
N ARG A 65 -10.16 7.65 1.96
CA ARG A 65 -11.43 8.06 2.58
C ARG A 65 -11.71 9.56 2.45
N SER A 66 -10.68 10.36 2.27
CA SER A 66 -10.80 11.81 2.13
C SER A 66 -10.88 12.27 0.67
N ALA A 67 -10.56 11.37 -0.27
CA ALA A 67 -10.52 11.67 -1.70
C ALA A 67 -11.84 11.33 -2.42
N GLY A 68 -12.74 10.57 -1.79
CA GLY A 68 -14.11 10.31 -2.24
C GLY A 68 -15.12 11.20 -1.55
#